data_AF-A0A9Q0G067-F1
#
_entry.id   AF-A0A9Q0G067-F1
#
_cell.length_a   1.000
_cell.length_b   1.000
_cell.length_c   1.000
_cell.angle_alpha   90.00
_cell.angle_beta   90.00
_cell.angle_gamma   90.00
#
_symmetry.space_group_name_H-M   'P 1'
#
loop_
_entity.id
_entity.type
_entity.pdbx_description
1 polymer ?
#
loop_
_entity_poly.entity_id
_entity_poly.type
_entity_poly.pdbx_seq_one_letter_code
_entity_poly.pdbx_strand_id
1 'polypeptide(L)' 'MSLRLIQRMSSLQGSAGLAESSDWLGISSLTFTTNRETYGPFGNDGLDHETFEFRCGNGEGFGGFHGTADSHRV' A
#
# COMPACT_ATOMS: atom_id res chain seq x y z
N MET A 1 15.50 -20.85 23.00
CA MET A 1 15.90 -20.18 21.75
C MET A 1 14.63 -19.74 21.03
N SER A 2 14.29 -18.46 21.05
CA SER A 2 13.06 -17.95 20.41
C SER A 2 13.42 -17.48 19.00
N LEU A 3 12.97 -18.22 17.97
CA LEU A 3 13.02 -17.72 16.60
C LEU A 3 12.01 -16.57 16.52
N ARG A 4 12.49 -15.32 16.51
CA ARG A 4 11.65 -14.22 16.05
C ARG A 4 11.43 -14.44 14.56
N LEU A 5 10.24 -14.92 14.16
CA LEU A 5 9.86 -14.97 12.74
C LEU A 5 10.15 -13.57 12.15
N ILE A 6 10.88 -13.48 11.06
CA ILE A 6 11.07 -12.17 10.40
C ILE A 6 9.74 -11.88 9.70
N GLN A 7 9.14 -10.72 9.97
CA GLN A 7 7.99 -10.26 9.19
C GLN A 7 8.48 -9.86 7.79
N ARG A 8 7.89 -10.47 6.77
CA ARG A 8 8.19 -10.24 5.36
C ARG A 8 6.91 -9.83 4.67
N MET A 9 6.95 -8.75 3.89
CA MET A 9 5.83 -8.35 3.06
C MET A 9 5.64 -9.37 1.94
N SER A 10 4.39 -9.77 1.69
CA SER A 10 3.99 -10.68 0.62
C SER A 10 3.17 -9.97 -0.45
N SER A 11 2.35 -8.99 -0.08
CA SER A 11 1.65 -8.13 -1.02
C SER A 11 1.39 -6.73 -0.47
N LEU A 12 1.20 -5.80 -1.39
CA LEU A 12 0.73 -4.45 -1.16
C LEU A 12 -0.50 -4.24 -2.04
N GLN A 13 -1.61 -3.84 -1.43
CA GLN A 13 -2.84 -3.51 -2.13
C GLN A 13 -3.24 -2.09 -1.76
N GLY A 14 -4.04 -1.47 -2.58
CA GLY A 14 -4.56 -0.15 -2.27
C GLY A 14 -5.52 0.37 -3.30
N SER A 15 -5.91 1.61 -3.11
CA SER A 15 -6.67 2.38 -4.07
C SER A 15 -5.95 3.71 -4.36
N ALA A 16 -6.15 4.24 -5.55
CA ALA A 16 -5.74 5.57 -5.94
C ALA A 16 -6.94 6.33 -6.51
N GLY A 17 -7.06 7.60 -6.16
CA GLY A 17 -8.20 8.42 -6.54
C GLY A 17 -7.85 9.90 -6.60
N LEU A 18 -8.70 10.65 -7.27
CA LEU A 18 -8.65 12.10 -7.25
C LEU A 18 -9.25 12.58 -5.93
N ALA A 19 -8.55 13.46 -5.22
CA ALA A 19 -9.20 14.21 -4.16
C ALA A 19 -10.23 15.15 -4.77
N GLU A 20 -11.36 15.40 -4.08
CA GLU A 20 -12.57 16.07 -4.62
C GLU A 20 -12.38 17.53 -5.12
N SER A 21 -11.15 18.03 -5.24
CA SER A 21 -10.82 19.34 -5.79
C SER A 21 -9.46 19.38 -6.51
N SER A 22 -8.89 18.22 -6.82
CA SER A 22 -7.50 18.10 -7.29
C SER A 22 -7.41 17.31 -8.60
N ASP A 23 -6.67 17.85 -9.56
CA ASP A 23 -6.26 17.11 -10.77
C ASP A 23 -5.16 16.05 -10.46
N TRP A 24 -4.64 16.03 -9.23
CA TRP A 24 -3.62 15.08 -8.80
C TRP A 24 -4.23 13.78 -8.31
N LEU A 25 -3.88 12.70 -9.01
CA LEU A 25 -4.13 11.31 -8.59
C LEU A 25 -3.17 10.95 -7.45
N GLY A 26 -3.74 10.60 -6.29
CA GLY A 26 -2.98 10.19 -5.12
C GLY A 26 -3.36 8.80 -4.64
N ILE A 27 -2.47 8.16 -3.87
CA ILE A 27 -2.80 6.95 -3.12
C ILE A 27 -3.83 7.32 -2.05
N SER A 28 -4.99 6.66 -2.08
CA SER A 28 -6.11 6.93 -1.16
C SER A 28 -6.22 5.89 -0.04
N SER A 29 -5.82 4.65 -0.30
CA SER A 29 -5.65 3.66 0.76
C SER A 29 -4.52 2.67 0.48
N LEU A 30 -3.98 2.10 1.56
CA LEU A 30 -2.99 1.01 1.50
C LEU A 30 -3.32 -0.09 2.50
N THR A 31 -3.20 -1.33 2.02
CA THR A 31 -3.26 -2.56 2.81
C THR A 31 -1.97 -3.35 2.59
N PHE A 32 -1.27 -3.67 3.67
CA PHE A 32 -0.02 -4.41 3.65
C PHE A 32 -0.29 -5.84 4.12
N THR A 33 0.03 -6.83 3.30
CA THR A 33 0.00 -8.24 3.74
C THR A 33 1.40 -8.73 3.99
N THR A 34 1.60 -9.38 5.13
CA THR A 34 2.87 -10.01 5.51
C THR A 34 2.69 -11.52 5.69
N ASN A 35 3.80 -12.24 5.87
CA ASN A 35 3.80 -13.65 6.25
C ASN A 35 3.19 -13.93 7.64
N ARG A 36 2.79 -12.90 8.41
CA ARG A 36 2.15 -13.06 9.71
C ARG A 36 0.71 -12.58 9.73
N GLU A 37 0.47 -11.41 9.13
CA GLU A 37 -0.77 -10.68 9.29
C GLU A 37 -0.95 -9.64 8.18
N THR A 38 -2.19 -9.17 8.03
CA THR A 38 -2.59 -8.08 7.13
C THR A 38 -2.88 -6.82 7.94
N TYR A 39 -2.36 -5.69 7.49
CA TYR A 39 -2.49 -4.38 8.15
C TYR A 39 -3.15 -3.37 7.20
N GLY A 40 -4.26 -2.77 7.64
CA GLY A 40 -5.03 -1.80 6.87
C GLY A 40 -6.50 -2.23 6.66
N PRO A 41 -7.23 -1.57 5.75
CA PRO A 41 -6.77 -0.45 4.93
C PRO A 41 -6.49 0.80 5.77
N PHE A 42 -5.40 1.50 5.45
CA PHE A 42 -5.11 2.82 6.00
C PHE A 42 -5.43 3.88 4.94
N GLY A 43 -6.27 4.85 5.28
CA GLY A 43 -6.76 5.88 4.36
C GLY A 43 -8.27 5.78 4.16
N ASN A 44 -8.78 6.42 3.11
CA ASN A 44 -10.20 6.42 2.80
C ASN A 44 -10.42 6.11 1.32
N ASP A 45 -11.18 5.06 1.06
CA ASP A 45 -11.61 4.71 -0.29
C ASP A 45 -12.80 5.58 -0.69
N GLY A 46 -12.73 6.16 -1.89
CA GLY A 46 -13.86 6.83 -2.55
C GLY A 46 -14.53 5.90 -3.55
N LEU A 47 -15.80 6.19 -3.89
CA LEU A 47 -16.59 5.38 -4.82
C LEU A 47 -15.94 5.26 -6.21
N ASP A 48 -15.16 6.26 -6.61
CA ASP A 48 -14.53 6.35 -7.94
C ASP A 48 -13.02 6.05 -7.93
N HIS A 49 -12.50 5.42 -6.86
CA HIS A 49 -11.06 5.14 -6.75
C HIS A 49 -10.69 3.83 -7.45
N GLU A 50 -9.61 3.86 -8.24
CA GLU A 50 -9.07 2.68 -8.90
C GLU A 50 -8.28 1.82 -7.91
N THR A 51 -8.44 0.50 -7.98
CA THR A 51 -7.72 -0.43 -7.10
C THR A 51 -6.45 -0.96 -7.77
N PHE A 52 -5.43 -1.23 -6.96
CA PHE A 52 -4.19 -1.84 -7.42
C PHE A 52 -3.69 -2.91 -6.43
N GLU A 53 -2.90 -3.84 -6.96
CA GLU A 53 -2.25 -4.87 -6.18
C GLU A 53 -0.86 -5.20 -6.72
N PHE A 54 0.11 -5.25 -5.82
CA PHE A 54 1.46 -5.74 -6.05
C PHE A 54 1.71 -6.98 -5.19
N ARG A 55 2.22 -8.05 -5.79
CA ARG A 55 2.59 -9.29 -5.10
C ARG A 55 4.09 -9.52 -5.20
N CYS A 56 4.75 -9.76 -4.07
CA CYS A 56 6.14 -10.19 -4.08
C CYS A 56 6.22 -11.60 -4.67
N GLY A 57 7.08 -11.79 -5.66
CA GLY A 57 7.33 -13.11 -6.27
C GLY A 57 7.89 -14.11 -5.28
N ASN A 58 7.77 -15.41 -5.59
CA ASN A 58 8.32 -16.47 -4.77
C ASN A 58 9.85 -16.35 -4.67
N GLY A 59 10.37 -16.13 -3.46
CA GLY A 59 11.82 -16.16 -3.19
C GLY A 59 12.51 -14.79 -3.17
N GLU A 60 11.92 -13.76 -3.75
CA GLU A 60 12.47 -12.40 -3.71
C GLU A 60 12.03 -11.69 -2.42
N GLY A 61 12.99 -11.09 -1.72
CA GLY A 61 12.70 -10.26 -0.55
C GLY A 61 12.08 -8.94 -0.98
N PHE A 62 11.11 -8.43 -0.21
CA PHE A 62 10.63 -7.06 -0.37
C PHE A 62 11.80 -6.09 -0.14
N GLY A 63 12.20 -5.36 -1.19
CA GLY A 63 13.40 -4.51 -1.19
C GLY A 63 13.18 -3.08 -0.68
N GLY A 64 11.94 -2.64 -0.54
CA GLY A 64 11.58 -1.27 -0.16
C GLY A 64 10.56 -0.64 -1.12
N PHE A 65 10.26 0.63 -0.89
CA PHE A 65 9.30 1.41 -1.68
C PHE A 65 10.03 2.41 -2.57
N HIS A 66 9.46 2.69 -3.74
CA HIS A 66 9.85 3.81 -4.61
C HIS A 66 8.59 4.55 -5.07
N GLY A 67 8.69 5.86 -5.30
CA GLY A 67 7.57 6.68 -5.76
C GLY A 67 7.85 8.16 -5.60
N THR A 68 6.90 8.99 -6.03
CA THR A 68 6.90 10.44 -5.81
C THR A 68 5.91 10.78 -4.72
N ALA A 69 6.20 11.83 -3.95
CA ALA A 69 5.29 12.39 -2.97
C ALA A 69 5.24 13.91 -3.14
N ASP A 70 4.06 14.48 -3.02
CA ASP A 70 3.85 15.92 -2.93
C ASP A 70 2.93 16.22 -1.74
N SER A 71 3.00 17.43 -1.23
CA SER A 71 2.08 17.91 -0.20
C SER A 71 0.69 18.11 -0.81
N HIS A 72 -0.31 17.43 -0.26
CA HIS A 72 -1.69 17.79 -0.51
C HIS A 72 -1.96 19.13 0.19
N ARG A 73 -2.12 20.21 -0.59
CA ARG A 73 -2.50 21.52 -0.04
C ARG A 73 -4.00 21.48 0.25
N VAL A 74 -4.33 21.21 1.51
CA VAL A 74 -5.70 21.41 2.05
C VAL A 74 -5.95 22.88 2.35
#